data_AF-A0A564Q7K1-F1
#
_entry.id   AF-A0A564Q7K1-F1
#
_cell.length_a   1.000
_cell.length_b   1.000
_cell.length_c   1.000
_cell.angle_alpha   90.00
_cell.angle_beta   90.00
_cell.angle_gamma   90.00
#
_symmetry.space_group_name_H-M   'P 1'
#
loop_
_entity.id
_entity.type
_entity.pdbx_description
1 polymer ?
#
loop_
_entity_poly.entity_id
_entity_poly.type
_entity_poly.pdbx_seq_one_letter_code
_entity_poly.pdbx_strand_id
1 'polypeptide(L)' 'MHDRSVDVSLTELGDFAVTLILYFWVPDRGVAWGAGCDIRESVKKRFDKEGVEIPFPYRTIVFKKDMDEGENL' A
#
# COMPACT_ATOMS: atom_id res chain seq x y z
N MET A 1 17.18 13.57 21.97
CA MET A 1 16.44 12.99 23.10
C MET A 1 14.95 13.11 22.79
N HIS A 2 14.38 12.01 22.30
CA HIS A 2 12.95 11.69 22.06
C HIS A 2 11.98 12.86 21.84
N ASP A 3 12.00 13.44 20.64
CA ASP A 3 10.79 14.10 20.15
C ASP A 3 9.74 13.00 19.94
N ARG A 4 8.53 13.17 20.49
CA ARG A 4 7.40 12.25 20.27
C ARG A 4 6.81 12.53 18.89
N SER A 5 7.65 12.49 17.88
CA SER A 5 7.27 12.81 16.52
C SER A 5 6.50 11.66 15.90
N VAL A 6 5.55 12.04 15.04
CA VAL A 6 4.87 11.11 14.15
C VAL A 6 5.58 11.22 12.81
N ASP A 7 6.06 10.09 12.30
CA ASP A 7 6.80 10.05 11.03
C ASP A 7 6.17 9.04 10.07
N VAL A 8 6.16 9.39 8.79
CA VAL A 8 5.72 8.48 7.72
C VAL A 8 6.83 8.41 6.68
N SER A 9 7.30 7.20 6.43
CA SER A 9 8.42 6.94 5.52
C SER A 9 8.02 5.92 4.45
N LEU A 10 8.45 6.15 3.21
CA LEU A 10 8.36 5.17 2.13
C LEU A 10 9.51 4.17 2.27
N THR A 11 9.18 2.90 2.39
CA THR A 11 10.16 1.85 2.63
C THR A 11 10.45 1.00 1.41
N GLU A 12 9.46 0.83 0.53
CA GLU A 12 9.58 -0.09 -0.61
C GLU A 12 8.70 0.35 -1.79
N LEU A 13 9.23 0.15 -2.99
CA LEU A 13 8.47 0.16 -4.25
C LEU A 13 8.40 -1.30 -4.74
N GLY A 14 7.42 -2.04 -4.25
CA GLY A 14 7.25 -3.45 -4.56
C GLY A 14 6.55 -3.70 -5.89
N ASP A 15 6.49 -4.97 -6.30
CA ASP A 15 5.95 -5.37 -7.61
C ASP A 15 4.49 -4.95 -7.84
N PHE A 16 3.70 -4.88 -6.77
CA PHE A 16 2.27 -4.58 -6.85
C PHE A 16 1.86 -3.38 -6.00
N ALA A 17 2.72 -2.85 -5.14
CA ALA A 17 2.36 -1.84 -4.15
C ALA A 17 3.54 -0.97 -3.73
N VAL A 18 3.23 0.26 -3.29
CA VAL A 18 4.18 1.11 -2.55
C VAL A 18 3.97 0.90 -1.06
N THR A 19 5.02 0.52 -0.34
CA THR A 19 4.95 0.27 1.11
C THR A 19 5.34 1.53 1.88
N LEU A 20 4.44 1.96 2.77
CA LEU A 20 4.65 3.06 3.72
C LEU A 20 4.66 2.53 5.14
N ILE A 21 5.53 3.08 6.00
CA ILE A 21 5.53 2.82 7.44
C ILE A 21 5.23 4.12 8.19
N LEU A 22 4.33 4.03 9.16
CA LEU A 22 4.01 5.09 10.12
C LEU A 22 4.63 4.73 11.48
N TYR A 23 5.48 5.62 11.99
CA TYR A 23 5.99 5.57 13.36
C TYR A 23 5.23 6.56 14.23
N PHE A 24 4.72 6.08 15.37
CA PHE A 24 4.01 6.92 16.33
C PHE A 24 4.27 6.44 17.75
N TRP A 25 4.17 7.37 18.70
CA TRP A 25 4.34 7.10 20.12
C TRP A 25 2.99 6.99 20.82
N VAL A 26 2.88 6.02 21.71
CA VAL A 26 1.73 5.82 22.58
C VAL A 26 2.18 5.75 24.04
N PRO A 27 1.35 6.17 25.00
CA PRO A 27 1.73 6.22 26.41
C PRO A 27 1.99 4.84 27.01
N ASP A 28 1.24 3.81 26.59
CA ASP A 28 1.34 2.44 27.11
C ASP A 28 0.92 1.40 26.06
N ARG A 29 1.22 0.13 26.33
CA ARG A 29 0.90 -0.97 25.40
C ARG A 29 -0.60 -1.27 25.29
N GLY A 30 -1.39 -0.98 26.32
CA GLY A 30 -2.83 -1.19 26.30
C GLY A 30 -3.52 -0.30 25.27
N VAL A 31 -3.03 0.93 25.11
CA VAL A 31 -3.50 1.88 24.10
C VAL A 31 -2.95 1.59 22.70
N ALA A 32 -1.74 0.99 22.61
CA ALA A 32 -1.05 0.76 21.34
C ALA A 32 -1.88 -0.02 20.30
N TRP A 33 -2.56 -1.09 20.74
CA TRP A 33 -3.33 -1.93 19.84
C TRP A 33 -4.56 -1.18 19.29
N GLY A 34 -5.35 -0.57 20.18
CA GLY A 34 -6.55 0.20 19.80
C GLY A 34 -6.21 1.35 18.86
N ALA A 35 -5.21 2.17 19.22
CA ALA A 35 -4.76 3.27 18.38
C ALA A 35 -4.30 2.78 16.99
N GLY A 36 -3.58 1.65 16.92
CA GLY A 36 -3.19 1.05 15.66
C GLY A 36 -4.37 0.58 14.81
N CYS A 37 -5.43 0.04 15.41
CA CYS A 37 -6.66 -0.33 14.71
C CYS A 37 -7.38 0.90 14.16
N ASP A 38 -7.58 1.92 15.00
CA ASP A 38 -8.28 3.15 14.64
C ASP A 38 -7.58 3.90 13.50
N ILE A 39 -6.25 3.98 13.55
CA ILE A 39 -5.46 4.61 12.48
C ILE A 39 -5.65 3.85 11.16
N ARG A 40 -5.56 2.52 11.16
CA ARG A 40 -5.75 1.72 9.93
C ARG A 40 -7.14 1.89 9.33
N GLU A 41 -8.17 1.90 10.17
CA GLU A 41 -9.55 2.12 9.74
C GLU A 41 -9.74 3.52 9.14
N SER A 42 -9.22 4.54 9.81
CA SER A 42 -9.28 5.93 9.35
C SER A 42 -8.55 6.11 8.01
N VAL A 43 -7.33 5.57 7.90
CA VAL A 43 -6.54 5.59 6.67
C VAL A 43 -7.28 4.91 5.53
N LYS A 44 -7.85 3.71 5.76
CA LYS A 44 -8.61 3.00 4.72
C LYS A 44 -9.80 3.82 4.22
N LYS A 45 -10.62 4.35 5.14
CA LYS A 45 -11.77 5.18 4.79
C LYS A 45 -11.37 6.44 4.02
N ARG A 46 -10.25 7.06 4.39
CA ARG A 46 -9.74 8.26 3.72
C ARG A 46 -9.21 7.95 2.32
N PHE A 47 -8.45 6.86 2.18
CA PHE A 47 -7.92 6.41 0.90
C PHE A 47 -9.05 6.10 -0.08
N ASP A 48 -10.10 5.41 0.37
CA ASP A 48 -11.28 5.13 -0.45
C ASP A 48 -11.98 6.41 -0.93
N LYS A 49 -12.09 7.41 -0.04
CA LYS A 49 -12.69 8.71 -0.38
C LYS A 49 -11.86 9.50 -1.38
N GLU A 50 -10.54 9.40 -1.32
CA GLU A 50 -9.61 10.12 -2.20
C GLU A 50 -9.28 9.34 -3.49
N GLY A 51 -9.79 8.12 -3.63
CA GLY A 51 -9.51 7.27 -4.80
C GLY A 51 -8.10 6.64 -4.79
N VAL A 52 -7.48 6.57 -3.60
CA VAL A 52 -6.21 5.86 -3.41
C VAL A 52 -6.50 4.37 -3.28
N GLU A 53 -6.09 3.59 -4.28
CA GLU A 53 -6.27 2.15 -4.29
C GLU A 53 -5.23 1.44 -3.42
N ILE A 54 -5.66 0.42 -2.67
CA ILE A 54 -4.77 -0.55 -2.02
C ILE A 54 -4.76 -1.81 -2.91
N PRO A 55 -3.69 -2.01 -3.69
CA PRO A 55 -3.68 -2.98 -4.77
C PRO A 55 -3.60 -4.42 -4.25
N PHE A 56 -4.38 -5.30 -4.86
CA PHE A 56 -4.11 -6.74 -4.82
C PHE A 56 -2.97 -7.08 -5.82
N PRO A 57 -2.37 -8.28 -5.76
CA PRO A 57 -1.34 -8.67 -6.72
C PRO A 57 -1.85 -8.59 -8.17
N TYR A 58 -1.34 -7.62 -8.93
CA TYR A 58 -1.67 -7.45 -10.35
C TYR A 58 -0.78 -8.31 -11.23
N ARG A 59 -1.34 -8.90 -12.29
CA ARG A 59 -0.51 -9.51 -13.33
C ARG A 59 -0.86 -8.95 -14.69
N THR A 60 0.16 -8.55 -15.44
CA THR A 60 -0.01 -8.20 -16.84
C THR A 60 -0.05 -9.47 -17.67
N ILE A 61 -1.13 -9.68 -18.43
CA ILE A 61 -1.28 -10.79 -19.38
C ILE A 61 -1.17 -10.20 -20.79
N VAL A 62 -0.19 -10.65 -21.55
CA VAL A 62 -0.01 -10.24 -22.95
C VAL A 62 -0.57 -11.34 -23.85
N PHE A 63 -1.67 -11.06 -24.55
CA PHE A 63 -2.24 -11.97 -25.53
C PHE A 63 -1.57 -11.76 -26.90
N LYS A 64 -0.82 -12.74 -27.36
CA LYS A 64 -0.25 -12.80 -28.72
C LYS A 64 -1.14 -13.72 -29.57
N LYS A 65 -2.24 -13.21 -30.12
CA LYS A 65 -3.13 -14.03 -30.98
C LYS A 65 -2.94 -13.79 -32.48
N ASP A 66 -2.08 -12.83 -32.86
CA ASP A 66 -1.89 -12.43 -34.26
C ASP A 66 -0.44 -12.58 -34.75
N MET A 67 0.38 -13.41 -34.09
CA MET A 67 1.80 -13.61 -34.47
C MET A 67 2.04 -14.82 -35.39
N ASP A 68 1.01 -15.61 -35.73
CA ASP A 68 1.14 -16.83 -36.54
C ASP A 68 0.42 -16.80 -37.91
N GLU A 69 -0.17 -15.67 -38.34
CA GLU A 69 -0.85 -15.58 -39.65
C GLU A 69 -0.02 -14.89 -40.76
N GLY A 70 1.29 -14.69 -40.55
CA GLY A 70 2.11 -13.82 -41.40
C GLY A 70 3.33 -14.42 -42.11
N GLU A 71 3.61 -15.73 -42.04
CA GLU A 71 4.78 -16.32 -42.72
C GLU A 71 4.40 -17.58 -43.52
N ASN A 72 3.56 -17.39 -44.54
CA ASN A 72 3.56 -18.21 -45.75
C ASN A 72 3.22 -17.29 -46.95
N LEU A 73 4.22 -16.52 -47.40
CA LEU A 73 4.28 -15.91 -48.73
C LEU A 73 5.65 -16.18 -49.32
#